data_AF-A0A1Q2YAV0-F1
#
_entry.id   AF-A0A1Q2YAV0-F1
#
_cell.length_a   1.000
_cell.length_b   1.000
_cell.length_c   1.000
_cell.angle_alpha   90.00
_cell.angle_beta   90.00
_cell.angle_gamma   90.00
#
_symmetry.space_group_name_H-M   'P 1'
#
loop_
_entity.id
_entity.type
_entity.pdbx_description
1 polymer ?
#
loop_
_entity_poly.entity_id
_entity_poly.type
_entity_poly.pdbx_seq_one_letter_code
_entity_poly.pdbx_strand_id
1 'polypeptide(L)'
;MSNVFRRSLTTLIPPKIASPTNLSSNPAAKRMQSIVAFYSKLPRGAATFEAPKTPFAIYREAYRNKGSPVLHFALGFLFLGYGLEYYFHLSHEKEHH
;
A
#
# COMPACT_ATOMS: atom_id res chain seq x y z
N MET A 1 -23.23 29.98 13.01
CA MET A 1 -22.50 28.69 13.11
C MET A 1 -21.51 28.79 14.26
N SER A 2 -21.77 28.14 15.39
CA SER A 2 -21.13 28.40 16.68
C SER A 2 -19.76 27.73 16.82
N ASN A 3 -18.70 28.54 16.97
CA ASN A 3 -17.33 28.08 17.31
C ASN A 3 -17.21 27.59 18.76
N VAL A 4 -18.26 27.71 19.56
CA VAL A 4 -18.28 27.36 20.99
C VAL A 4 -18.36 25.83 21.19
N PHE A 5 -19.13 25.11 20.36
CA PHE A 5 -19.26 23.65 20.47
C PHE A 5 -17.95 22.91 20.11
N ARG A 6 -17.12 23.48 19.23
CA ARG A 6 -15.81 22.88 18.88
C ARG A 6 -14.81 22.92 20.04
N ARG A 7 -14.88 23.92 20.93
CA ARG A 7 -13.97 24.05 22.08
C ARG A 7 -14.26 23.04 23.20
N SER A 8 -15.53 22.70 23.47
CA SER A 8 -15.88 21.73 24.53
C SER A 8 -15.41 20.30 24.22
N LEU A 9 -15.32 19.92 22.94
CA LEU A 9 -14.80 18.62 22.51
C LEU A 9 -13.27 18.57 22.45
N THR A 10 -12.59 19.73 22.44
CA THR A 10 -11.11 19.81 22.35
C THR A 10 -10.45 19.46 23.70
N THR A 11 -11.17 19.55 24.82
CA THR A 11 -10.69 19.17 26.16
C THR A 11 -11.06 17.72 26.55
N LEU A 12 -11.95 17.06 25.81
CA LEU A 12 -12.38 15.69 26.09
C LEU A 12 -11.35 14.65 25.63
N ILE A 13 -10.56 14.99 24.63
CA ILE A 13 -9.44 14.17 24.15
C ILE A 13 -8.17 14.92 24.50
N PRO A 14 -7.40 14.47 25.52
CA PRO A 14 -6.15 15.15 25.85
C PRO A 14 -5.22 15.17 24.63
N PRO A 15 -4.59 16.31 24.32
CA PRO A 15 -3.66 16.39 23.19
C PRO A 15 -2.54 15.37 23.41
N LYS A 16 -2.03 14.76 22.34
CA LYS A 16 -0.94 13.78 22.41
C LYS A 16 0.36 14.45 22.88
N ILE A 17 0.50 14.60 24.19
CA ILE A 17 1.64 15.23 24.88
C ILE A 17 2.97 14.55 24.56
N ALA A 18 2.94 13.23 24.35
CA ALA A 18 4.09 12.42 23.94
C ALA A 18 4.14 12.17 22.41
N SER A 19 3.73 13.13 21.58
CA SER A 19 3.99 13.05 20.14
C SER A 19 5.42 13.52 19.84
N PRO A 20 6.14 12.93 18.87
CA PRO A 20 7.50 13.36 18.50
C PRO A 20 7.56 14.86 18.18
N THR A 21 6.49 15.39 17.59
CA THR A 21 6.31 16.81 17.27
C THR A 21 6.28 17.67 18.53
N ASN A 22 5.53 17.28 19.57
CA ASN A 22 5.42 18.04 20.83
C ASN A 22 6.68 17.91 21.70
N LEU A 23 7.32 16.74 21.69
CA LEU A 23 8.57 16.49 22.44
C LEU A 23 9.78 17.22 21.82
N SER A 24 9.74 17.52 20.51
CA SER A 24 10.81 18.22 19.78
C SER A 24 10.87 19.74 20.01
N SER A 25 9.96 20.31 20.81
CA SER A 25 9.92 21.76 21.11
C SER A 25 11.13 22.22 21.93
N ASN A 26 11.76 21.33 22.71
CA ASN A 26 12.99 21.60 23.44
C ASN A 26 14.23 21.44 22.52
N PRO A 27 15.13 22.43 22.43
CA PRO A 27 16.39 22.31 21.68
C PRO A 27 17.24 21.09 22.05
N ALA A 28 17.23 20.67 23.32
CA ALA A 28 17.90 19.45 23.77
C ALA A 28 17.27 18.18 23.18
N ALA A 29 15.94 18.14 23.04
CA ALA A 29 15.23 17.02 22.42
C ALA A 29 15.52 16.93 20.91
N LYS A 30 15.64 18.07 20.19
CA LYS A 30 16.09 18.08 18.79
C LYS A 30 17.50 17.49 18.64
N ARG A 31 18.43 17.84 19.53
CA ARG A 31 19.78 17.25 19.55
C ARG A 31 19.71 15.74 19.78
N MET A 32 18.94 15.28 20.75
CA MET A 32 18.77 13.84 21.00
C MET A 32 18.16 13.10 19.80
N GLN A 33 17.15 13.67 19.15
CA GLN A 33 16.58 13.10 17.92
C GLN A 33 17.60 13.02 16.79
N SER A 34 18.44 14.05 16.61
CA SER A 34 19.48 14.06 15.58
C SER A 34 20.55 12.99 15.82
N ILE A 35 20.93 12.76 17.09
CA ILE A 35 21.89 11.71 17.47
C ILE A 35 21.28 10.33 17.21
N VAL A 36 20.05 10.07 17.66
CA VAL A 36 19.36 8.80 17.39
C VAL A 36 19.20 8.58 15.88
N ALA A 37 18.83 9.62 15.13
CA ALA A 37 18.72 9.57 13.68
C ALA A 37 20.05 9.23 13.01
N PHE A 38 21.15 9.86 13.45
CA PHE A 38 22.50 9.57 12.95
C PHE A 38 22.87 8.10 13.17
N TYR A 39 22.71 7.57 14.39
CA TYR A 39 23.01 6.18 14.68
C TYR A 39 22.04 5.18 14.03
N SER A 40 20.79 5.60 13.79
CA SER A 40 19.81 4.77 13.06
C SER A 40 20.15 4.63 11.58
N LYS A 41 20.78 5.67 11.00
CA LYS A 41 21.13 5.77 9.57
C LYS A 41 22.55 5.32 9.26
N LEU A 42 23.35 4.95 10.27
CA LEU A 42 24.60 4.25 10.04
C LEU A 42 24.33 3.12 9.04
N PRO A 43 25.16 2.95 7.99
CA PRO A 43 24.96 1.93 6.98
C PRO A 43 25.09 0.56 7.63
N ARG A 44 23.98 0.07 8.15
CA ARG A 44 23.72 -1.34 8.38
C ARG A 44 23.74 -1.92 6.97
N GLY A 45 24.48 -3.01 6.75
CA GLY A 45 24.53 -3.67 5.45
C GLY A 45 23.13 -3.85 4.86
N ALA A 46 23.04 -4.00 3.53
CA ALA A 46 21.75 -4.07 2.83
C ALA A 46 20.78 -4.97 3.59
N ALA A 47 19.65 -4.39 4.03
CA ALA A 47 18.62 -5.14 4.71
C ALA A 47 18.23 -6.32 3.82
N THR A 48 18.30 -7.54 4.35
CA THR A 48 17.91 -8.74 3.62
C THR A 48 16.40 -8.65 3.42
N PHE A 49 15.95 -8.20 2.25
CA PHE A 49 14.57 -8.38 1.87
C PHE A 49 14.34 -9.87 1.71
N GLU A 50 13.39 -10.42 2.47
CA GLU A 50 13.02 -11.83 2.29
C GLU A 50 12.59 -12.04 0.85
N ALA A 51 13.22 -13.03 0.20
CA ALA A 51 12.81 -13.44 -1.13
C ALA A 51 11.31 -13.77 -1.13
N PRO A 52 10.56 -13.34 -2.15
CA PRO A 52 9.13 -13.58 -2.21
C PRO A 52 8.84 -15.08 -2.27
N LYS A 53 8.09 -15.60 -1.29
CA LYS A 53 7.77 -17.04 -1.19
C LYS A 53 6.43 -17.40 -1.82
N THR A 54 5.53 -16.44 -1.97
CA THR A 54 4.19 -16.68 -2.53
C THR A 54 4.18 -16.40 -4.03
N PRO A 55 3.38 -17.14 -4.83
CA PRO A 55 3.32 -16.93 -6.28
C PRO A 55 2.90 -15.50 -6.63
N PHE A 56 1.98 -14.91 -5.85
CA PHE A 56 1.59 -13.51 -6.00
C PHE A 56 2.74 -12.54 -5.69
N ALA A 57 3.54 -12.80 -4.64
CA ALA A 57 4.69 -11.95 -4.32
C ALA A 57 5.76 -12.03 -5.41
N ILE A 58 6.02 -13.22 -5.96
CA ILE A 58 6.97 -13.42 -7.07
C ILE A 58 6.52 -12.62 -8.30
N TYR A 59 5.24 -12.75 -8.68
CA TYR A 59 4.68 -11.98 -9.79
C TYR A 59 4.74 -10.47 -9.53
N ARG A 60 4.36 -10.03 -8.32
CA ARG A 60 4.43 -8.62 -7.92
C ARG A 60 5.84 -8.08 -8.05
N GLU A 61 6.85 -8.80 -7.57
CA GLU A 61 8.25 -8.37 -7.67
C GLU A 61 8.74 -8.27 -9.11
N ALA A 62 8.38 -9.24 -9.96
CA ALA A 62 8.78 -9.27 -11.37
C ALA A 62 8.18 -8.12 -12.22
N TYR A 63 7.00 -7.63 -11.83
CA TYR A 63 6.22 -6.66 -12.62
C TYR A 63 5.89 -5.34 -11.89
N ARG A 64 6.42 -5.11 -10.68
CA ARG A 64 6.12 -3.93 -9.83
C ARG A 64 6.24 -2.58 -10.52
N ASN A 65 7.25 -2.42 -11.38
CA ASN A 65 7.58 -1.16 -12.06
C ASN A 65 7.36 -1.25 -13.57
N LYS A 66 6.58 -2.22 -14.03
CA LYS A 66 6.28 -2.46 -15.45
C LYS A 66 4.80 -2.20 -15.72
N GLY A 67 4.47 -1.74 -16.93
CA GLY A 67 3.08 -1.61 -17.40
C GLY A 67 2.44 -2.94 -17.85
N SER A 68 3.21 -4.03 -17.88
CA SER A 68 2.73 -5.33 -18.35
C SER A 68 1.58 -5.94 -17.52
N PRO A 69 1.40 -5.71 -16.20
CA PRO A 69 0.22 -6.20 -15.47
C PRO A 69 -1.09 -5.80 -16.14
N VAL A 70 -1.17 -4.58 -16.68
CA VAL A 70 -2.36 -4.10 -17.40
C VAL A 70 -2.63 -4.98 -18.62
N LEU A 71 -1.60 -5.32 -19.39
CA LEU A 71 -1.72 -6.22 -20.55
C LEU A 71 -2.08 -7.66 -20.13
N HIS A 72 -1.49 -8.17 -19.05
CA HIS A 72 -1.83 -9.50 -18.51
C HIS A 72 -3.32 -9.57 -18.12
N PHE A 73 -3.84 -8.54 -17.45
CA PHE A 73 -5.26 -8.47 -17.11
C PHE A 73 -6.14 -8.34 -18.36
N ALA A 74 -5.79 -7.47 -19.31
CA ALA A 74 -6.56 -7.30 -20.55
C ALA A 74 -6.65 -8.61 -21.35
N LEU A 75 -5.53 -9.33 -21.49
CA LEU A 75 -5.52 -10.65 -22.12
C LEU A 75 -6.33 -11.67 -21.31
N GLY A 76 -6.19 -11.68 -19.98
CA GLY A 76 -6.97 -12.56 -19.11
C GLY A 76 -8.48 -12.38 -19.30
N PHE A 77 -8.96 -11.12 -19.33
CA PHE A 77 -10.36 -10.82 -19.57
C PHE A 77 -10.81 -11.15 -20.99
N LEU A 78 -9.96 -10.93 -22.00
CA LEU A 78 -10.27 -11.28 -23.39
C LEU A 78 -10.50 -12.78 -23.53
N PHE A 79 -9.57 -13.60 -23.03
CA PHE A 79 -9.70 -15.06 -23.09
C PHE A 79 -10.88 -15.57 -22.26
N LEU A 80 -11.09 -15.01 -21.07
CA LEU A 80 -12.23 -15.36 -20.23
C LEU A 80 -13.55 -15.03 -20.94
N GLY A 81 -13.69 -13.80 -21.47
CA GLY A 81 -14.87 -13.37 -22.20
C GLY A 81 -15.15 -14.22 -23.43
N TYR A 82 -14.11 -14.50 -24.24
CA TYR A 82 -14.24 -15.39 -25.40
C TYR A 82 -14.62 -16.82 -25.00
N GLY A 83 -14.06 -17.35 -23.91
CA GLY A 83 -14.40 -18.68 -23.41
C GLY A 83 -15.85 -18.77 -22.94
N LEU A 84 -16.34 -17.74 -22.24
CA LEU A 84 -17.74 -17.66 -21.81
C LEU A 84 -18.68 -17.55 -23.02
N GLU A 85 -18.37 -16.70 -23.99
CA GLU A 85 -19.15 -16.53 -25.21
C GLU A 85 -19.21 -17.84 -26.01
N TYR A 86 -18.08 -18.53 -26.13
CA TYR A 86 -18.03 -19.83 -26.77
C TYR A 86 -18.88 -20.87 -26.04
N TYR A 87 -18.83 -20.90 -24.71
CA TYR A 87 -19.55 -21.87 -23.90
C TYR A 87 -21.07 -21.63 -23.86
N PHE A 88 -21.52 -20.37 -23.84
CA PHE A 88 -22.94 -20.04 -23.71
C PHE A 88 -23.64 -19.87 -25.06
N HIS A 89 -22.99 -19.28 -26.06
CA HIS A 89 -23.60 -19.01 -27.36
C HIS A 89 -23.15 -20.00 -28.44
N LEU A 90 -21.86 -20.03 -28.79
CA LEU A 90 -21.39 -20.74 -29.99
C LEU A 90 -21.37 -22.28 -29.87
N SER A 91 -21.32 -22.82 -28.65
CA SER A 91 -21.35 -24.27 -28.41
C SER A 91 -22.72 -24.88 -28.75
N HIS A 92 -23.80 -24.17 -28.43
CA HIS A 92 -25.17 -24.63 -28.64
C HIS A 92 -25.67 -24.38 -30.07
N GLU A 93 -25.09 -23.42 -30.80
CA GLU A 93 -25.37 -23.25 -32.23
C GLU A 93 -25.00 -24.50 -33.06
N LYS A 94 -23.98 -25.27 -32.65
CA LYS A 94 -23.56 -26.49 -33.36
C LYS A 94 -24.44 -27.71 -33.08
N GLU A 95 -25.17 -27.75 -31.97
CA GLU A 95 -26.07 -28.88 -31.66
C GLU A 95 -27.45 -28.74 -32.32
N HIS A 96 -27.81 -27.55 -32.76
CA HIS A 96 -29.10 -27.26 -33.41
C HIS A 96 -29.04 -27.24 -34.95
N HIS A 97 -27.91 -27.57 -35.57
CA HIS A 97 -27.72 -27.70 -37.03
C HIS A 97 -27.41 -29.12 -37.46
#